data_AF-A0A7S1C094-F1
#
_entry.id   AF-A0A7S1C094-F1
#
_cell.length_a   1.000
_cell.length_b   1.000
_cell.length_c   1.000
_cell.angle_alpha   90.00
_cell.angle_beta   90.00
_cell.angle_gamma   90.00
#
_symmetry.space_group_name_H-M   'P 1'
#
loop_
_entity.id
_entity.type
_entity.pdbx_description
1 polymer ?
#
loop_
_entity_poly.entity_id
_entity_poly.type
_entity_poly.pdbx_seq_one_letter_code
_entity_poly.pdbx_strand_id
1 'polypeptide(L)'
;AWGRYRKELLENFGIVFDHLYTMTNMPIKRFADHLLRKKELKSYLELLVQNFNLATLDNIMCRNTVSVGYDGKIFDCDFNQQLGFAIGAARDPKTGANVYHGEGSLSVFDVQSLEQLERHRIAFDNHCFGCTAGQGSS
;
A
#
# COMPACT_ATOMS: atom_id res chain seq x y z
N ALA A 1 28.49 -8.69 8.63
CA ALA A 1 29.30 -8.20 7.49
C ALA A 1 28.89 -6.76 7.21
N TRP A 2 29.86 -5.83 7.09
CA TRP A 2 29.60 -4.43 6.78
C TRP A 2 29.02 -4.33 5.36
N GLY A 3 27.81 -3.79 5.21
CA GLY A 3 27.08 -3.77 3.93
C GLY A 3 27.71 -2.85 2.88
N ARG A 4 27.69 -3.25 1.60
CA ARG A 4 28.28 -2.52 0.46
C ARG A 4 27.82 -1.06 0.40
N TYR A 5 26.54 -0.78 0.65
CA TYR A 5 25.99 0.58 0.68
C TYR A 5 26.65 1.48 1.74
N ARG A 6 26.96 0.95 2.93
CA ARG A 6 27.60 1.74 4.00
C ARG A 6 29.02 2.15 3.61
N LYS A 7 29.74 1.28 2.91
CA LYS A 7 31.09 1.56 2.39
C LYS A 7 31.05 2.63 1.29
N GLU A 8 30.25 2.39 0.24
CA GLU A 8 30.17 3.28 -0.92
C GLU A 8 29.68 4.69 -0.56
N LEU A 9 28.71 4.79 0.37
CA LEU A 9 28.17 6.09 0.81
C LEU A 9 29.16 6.86 1.70
N LEU A 10 29.96 6.17 2.51
CA LEU A 10 31.01 6.80 3.32
C LEU A 10 32.18 7.27 2.45
N GLU A 11 32.72 6.40 1.59
CA GLU A 11 33.93 6.67 0.82
C GLU A 11 33.71 7.76 -0.24
N ASN A 12 32.57 7.74 -0.93
CA ASN A 12 32.32 8.67 -2.03
C ASN A 12 31.60 9.96 -1.58
N PHE A 13 30.87 9.94 -0.45
CA PHE A 13 29.99 11.06 -0.05
C PHE A 13 30.10 11.46 1.44
N GLY A 14 30.89 10.76 2.26
CA GLY A 14 31.00 11.03 3.69
C GLY A 14 29.72 10.74 4.49
N ILE A 15 28.76 10.00 3.93
CA ILE A 15 27.47 9.73 4.55
C ILE A 15 27.58 8.53 5.49
N VAL A 16 27.11 8.72 6.73
CA VAL A 16 27.03 7.67 7.76
C VAL A 16 25.56 7.49 8.16
N PHE A 17 25.14 6.24 8.35
CA PHE A 17 23.77 5.90 8.80
C PHE A 17 23.80 4.66 9.68
N ASP A 18 22.80 4.51 10.56
CA ASP A 18 22.69 3.36 11.46
C ASP A 18 21.93 2.20 10.81
N HIS A 19 20.78 2.49 10.21
CA HIS A 19 19.88 1.54 9.57
C HIS A 19 19.54 1.96 8.14
N LEU A 20 19.57 1.00 7.21
CA LEU A 20 19.10 1.19 5.84
C LEU A 20 17.78 0.44 5.67
N TYR A 21 16.71 1.18 5.42
CA TYR A 21 15.41 0.63 5.09
C TYR A 21 15.20 0.70 3.59
N THR A 22 14.91 -0.44 2.98
CA THR A 22 14.53 -0.52 1.56
C THR A 22 13.03 -0.73 1.49
N MET A 23 12.33 0.24 0.89
CA MET A 23 10.91 0.10 0.57
C MET A 23 10.79 -0.25 -0.91
N THR A 24 10.14 -1.37 -1.20
CA THR A 24 9.84 -1.78 -2.57
C THR A 24 8.79 -0.86 -3.17
N ASN A 25 8.93 -0.53 -4.46
CA ASN A 25 7.96 0.33 -5.12
C ASN A 25 6.62 -0.39 -5.26
N MET A 26 5.57 0.22 -4.71
CA MET A 26 4.21 -0.25 -4.93
C MET A 26 3.74 0.11 -6.33
N PRO A 27 3.06 -0.80 -7.07
CA PRO A 27 2.57 -0.55 -8.43
C PRO A 27 1.34 0.37 -8.43
N ILE A 28 1.51 1.59 -7.94
CA ILE A 28 0.50 2.65 -7.90
C ILE A 28 1.05 3.92 -8.53
N LYS A 29 0.14 4.77 -9.04
CA LYS A 29 0.42 6.10 -9.59
C LYS A 29 1.66 6.10 -10.50
N ARG A 30 2.67 6.92 -10.17
CA ARG A 30 3.87 7.14 -11.00
C ARG A 30 4.60 5.85 -11.38
N PHE A 31 4.71 4.89 -10.46
CA PHE A 31 5.41 3.64 -10.75
C PHE A 31 4.58 2.73 -11.66
N ALA A 32 3.27 2.64 -11.42
CA ALA A 32 2.36 1.96 -12.33
C ALA A 32 2.39 2.57 -13.74
N ASP A 33 2.36 3.89 -13.85
CA ASP A 33 2.43 4.60 -15.14
C ASP A 33 3.77 4.34 -15.86
N HIS A 34 4.86 4.26 -15.10
CA HIS A 34 6.17 3.93 -15.64
C HIS A 34 6.20 2.51 -16.22
N LEU A 35 5.72 1.53 -15.45
CA LEU A 35 5.60 0.13 -15.90
C LEU A 35 4.67 0.02 -17.11
N LEU A 36 3.57 0.77 -17.15
CA LEU A 36 2.64 0.79 -18.27
C LEU A 36 3.31 1.32 -19.55
N ARG A 37 4.03 2.45 -19.46
CA ARG A 37 4.79 3.02 -20.59
C ARG A 37 5.85 2.06 -21.12
N LYS A 38 6.44 1.26 -20.24
CA LYS A 38 7.41 0.21 -20.61
C LYS A 38 6.78 -1.11 -21.06
N LYS A 39 5.45 -1.24 -20.98
CA LYS A 39 4.72 -2.50 -21.23
C LYS A 39 5.10 -3.63 -20.26
N GLU A 40 5.55 -3.28 -19.06
CA GLU A 40 6.00 -4.21 -18.00
C GLU A 40 4.96 -4.37 -16.88
N LEU A 41 3.88 -3.58 -16.89
CA LEU A 41 2.90 -3.59 -15.78
C LEU A 41 2.27 -4.97 -15.56
N LYS A 42 1.90 -5.65 -16.64
CA LYS A 42 1.27 -6.97 -16.55
C LYS A 42 2.20 -8.01 -15.92
N SER A 43 3.43 -8.12 -16.43
CA SER A 43 4.42 -9.08 -15.89
C SER A 43 4.81 -8.75 -14.46
N TYR A 44 4.88 -7.45 -14.10
CA TYR A 44 5.12 -7.05 -12.72
C TYR A 44 3.99 -7.46 -11.78
N LEU A 45 2.72 -7.25 -12.18
CA LEU A 45 1.58 -7.71 -11.37
C LEU A 45 1.54 -9.24 -11.25
N GLU A 46 1.86 -9.98 -12.32
CA GLU A 46 1.98 -11.44 -12.29
C GLU A 46 3.06 -11.90 -11.31
N LEU A 47 4.22 -11.23 -11.27
CA LEU A 47 5.27 -11.50 -10.29
C LEU A 47 4.75 -11.32 -8.86
N LEU A 48 4.03 -10.23 -8.58
CA LEU A 48 3.49 -10.00 -7.24
C LEU A 48 2.47 -11.06 -6.83
N VAL A 49 1.60 -11.48 -7.76
CA VAL A 49 0.63 -12.55 -7.52
C VAL A 49 1.33 -13.88 -7.25
N GLN A 50 2.37 -14.21 -8.02
CA GLN A 50 3.15 -15.44 -7.84
C GLN A 50 3.93 -15.47 -6.52
N ASN A 51 4.33 -14.30 -6.02
CA ASN A 51 5.03 -14.17 -4.74
C ASN A 51 4.08 -13.99 -3.54
N PHE A 52 2.77 -14.10 -3.72
CA PHE A 52 1.81 -13.98 -2.62
C PHE A 52 2.17 -14.91 -1.46
N ASN A 53 2.32 -14.33 -0.27
CA ASN A 53 2.76 -15.02 0.92
C ASN A 53 1.79 -14.80 2.08
N LEU A 54 1.05 -15.84 2.45
CA LEU A 54 0.08 -15.82 3.55
C LEU A 54 0.71 -15.40 4.90
N ALA A 55 1.98 -15.72 5.14
CA ALA A 55 2.65 -15.36 6.40
C ALA A 55 2.85 -13.84 6.58
N THR A 56 2.70 -13.06 5.51
CA THR A 56 2.75 -11.59 5.59
C THR A 56 1.47 -10.99 6.14
N LEU A 57 0.34 -11.70 6.05
CA LEU A 57 -0.98 -11.15 6.34
C LEU A 57 -1.10 -10.61 7.76
N ASP A 58 -0.51 -11.25 8.76
CA ASP A 58 -0.58 -10.78 10.15
C ASP A 58 0.18 -9.46 10.38
N ASN A 59 1.07 -9.09 9.45
CA ASN A 59 1.95 -7.95 9.58
C ASN A 59 1.62 -6.80 8.62
N ILE A 60 0.54 -6.89 7.82
CA ILE A 60 0.15 -5.79 6.92
C ILE A 60 -0.57 -4.67 7.66
N MET A 61 -0.29 -3.43 7.26
CA MET A 61 -0.81 -2.22 7.90
C MET A 61 -2.35 -2.20 7.98
N CYS A 62 -3.05 -2.65 6.94
CA CYS A 62 -4.50 -2.55 6.84
C CYS A 62 -5.28 -3.32 7.92
N ARG A 63 -4.61 -4.16 8.73
CA ARG A 63 -5.27 -4.96 9.78
C ARG A 63 -5.30 -4.28 11.14
N ASN A 64 -4.35 -3.39 11.41
CA ASN A 64 -4.14 -2.84 12.76
C ASN A 64 -3.92 -1.33 12.77
N THR A 65 -3.87 -0.70 11.58
CA THR A 65 -3.62 0.72 11.40
C THR A 65 -4.65 1.26 10.42
N VAL A 66 -5.01 2.53 10.56
CA VAL A 66 -5.79 3.28 9.58
C VAL A 66 -4.99 4.50 9.13
N SER A 67 -5.19 4.92 7.90
CA SER A 67 -4.63 6.19 7.41
C SER A 67 -5.72 7.27 7.43
N VAL A 68 -5.35 8.48 7.83
CA VAL A 68 -6.27 9.62 7.92
C VAL A 68 -5.81 10.70 6.95
N GLY A 69 -6.72 11.11 6.06
CA GLY A 69 -6.54 12.20 5.12
C GLY A 69 -6.44 13.56 5.83
N TYR A 70 -5.86 14.54 5.14
CA TYR A 70 -5.80 15.92 5.65
C TYR A 70 -7.20 16.54 5.87
N ASP A 71 -8.22 16.00 5.19
CA ASP A 71 -9.63 16.37 5.29
C ASP A 71 -10.39 15.53 6.32
N GLY A 72 -9.69 14.69 7.10
CA GLY A 72 -10.26 13.82 8.12
C GLY A 72 -10.86 12.53 7.58
N LYS A 73 -10.86 12.27 6.27
CA LYS A 73 -11.35 10.99 5.71
C LYS A 73 -10.48 9.82 6.15
N ILE A 74 -11.11 8.66 6.36
CA ILE A 74 -10.43 7.46 6.87
C ILE A 74 -10.25 6.43 5.76
N PHE A 75 -9.09 5.77 5.76
CA PHE A 75 -8.66 4.77 4.78
C PHE A 75 -8.05 3.56 5.51
N ASP A 76 -8.13 2.37 4.91
CA ASP A 76 -7.51 1.17 5.50
C ASP A 76 -5.97 1.26 5.54
N CYS A 77 -5.34 1.98 4.61
CA CYS A 77 -3.89 2.19 4.57
C CYS A 77 -3.52 3.43 3.74
N ASP A 78 -2.23 3.77 3.77
CA ASP A 78 -1.65 4.87 3.01
C ASP A 78 -1.77 4.66 1.48
N PHE A 79 -1.63 3.43 0.97
CA PHE A 79 -1.81 3.15 -0.46
C PHE A 79 -3.26 3.31 -0.89
N ASN A 80 -4.22 2.85 -0.07
CA ASN A 80 -5.64 3.12 -0.29
C ASN A 80 -5.90 4.64 -0.26
N GLN A 81 -5.23 5.40 0.61
CA GLN A 81 -5.29 6.86 0.59
C GLN A 81 -4.76 7.47 -0.70
N GLN A 82 -3.61 7.01 -1.20
CA GLN A 82 -3.07 7.50 -2.48
C GLN A 82 -3.97 7.15 -3.67
N LEU A 83 -4.69 6.04 -3.60
CA LEU A 83 -5.64 5.60 -4.64
C LEU A 83 -7.03 6.22 -4.47
N GLY A 84 -7.38 6.72 -3.30
CA GLY A 84 -8.70 7.26 -3.00
C GLY A 84 -9.75 6.19 -2.63
N PHE A 85 -9.31 5.05 -2.07
CA PHE A 85 -10.19 3.98 -1.57
C PHE A 85 -10.53 4.22 -0.09
N ALA A 86 -11.72 4.76 0.16
CA ALA A 86 -12.24 4.97 1.51
C ALA A 86 -12.29 3.66 2.32
N ILE A 87 -12.20 3.76 3.64
CA ILE A 87 -12.55 2.63 4.50
C ILE A 87 -13.98 2.16 4.20
N GLY A 88 -14.15 0.85 4.05
CA GLY A 88 -15.43 0.27 3.70
C GLY A 88 -15.94 0.64 2.30
N ALA A 89 -15.08 1.13 1.41
CA ALA A 89 -15.41 1.29 0.00
C ALA A 89 -15.99 -0.01 -0.55
N ALA A 90 -17.29 -0.01 -0.82
CA ALA A 90 -17.95 -1.13 -1.46
C ALA A 90 -17.32 -1.33 -2.85
N ARG A 91 -17.22 -2.58 -3.30
CA ARG A 91 -17.01 -2.84 -4.71
C ARG A 91 -18.32 -2.59 -5.44
N ASP A 92 -18.27 -1.87 -6.54
CA ASP A 92 -19.42 -1.76 -7.44
C ASP A 92 -19.80 -3.18 -7.88
N PRO A 93 -21.02 -3.66 -7.58
CA PRO A 93 -21.42 -5.02 -7.89
C PRO A 93 -21.51 -5.30 -9.40
N LYS A 94 -21.59 -4.27 -10.25
CA LYS A 94 -21.64 -4.41 -11.71
C LYS A 94 -20.26 -4.51 -12.33
N THR A 95 -19.29 -3.74 -11.82
CA THR A 95 -17.94 -3.64 -12.41
C THR A 95 -16.86 -4.36 -11.61
N GLY A 96 -17.14 -4.71 -10.35
CA GLY A 96 -16.19 -5.30 -9.41
C GLY A 96 -15.09 -4.34 -8.96
N ALA A 97 -15.11 -3.08 -9.41
CA ALA A 97 -14.12 -2.07 -9.07
C ALA A 97 -14.40 -1.48 -7.69
N ASN A 98 -13.35 -1.06 -6.98
CA ASN A 98 -13.52 -0.31 -5.74
C ASN A 98 -14.19 1.04 -6.04
N VAL A 99 -15.20 1.40 -5.24
CA VAL A 99 -15.80 2.72 -5.30
C VAL A 99 -14.81 3.73 -4.70
N TYR A 100 -14.30 4.61 -5.55
CA TYR A 100 -13.47 5.74 -5.13
C TYR A 100 -14.30 6.71 -4.29
N HIS A 101 -13.65 7.51 -3.44
CA HIS A 101 -14.32 8.49 -2.58
C HIS A 101 -15.44 9.27 -3.26
N GLY A 102 -16.61 9.24 -2.62
CA GLY A 102 -17.79 10.05 -2.94
C GLY A 102 -18.55 10.43 -1.66
N GLU A 103 -19.73 11.00 -1.82
CA GLU A 103 -20.65 11.31 -0.71
C GLU A 103 -20.89 10.05 0.16
N GLY A 104 -20.73 10.19 1.48
CA GLY A 104 -20.89 9.09 2.45
C GLY A 104 -19.61 8.38 2.90
N SER A 105 -18.43 8.87 2.51
CA SER A 105 -17.15 8.37 3.05
C SER A 105 -16.99 8.74 4.53
N LEU A 106 -16.59 7.78 5.36
CA LEU A 106 -16.39 7.99 6.79
C LEU A 106 -15.21 8.93 7.07
N SER A 107 -15.41 9.88 7.98
CA SER A 107 -14.36 10.75 8.51
C SER A 107 -14.15 10.55 10.00
N VAL A 108 -13.05 11.07 10.54
CA VAL A 108 -12.78 11.08 11.99
C VAL A 108 -13.86 11.79 12.81
N PHE A 109 -14.69 12.64 12.19
CA PHE A 109 -15.79 13.33 12.85
C PHE A 109 -17.06 12.48 12.94
N ASP A 110 -17.17 11.44 12.11
CA ASP A 110 -18.31 10.51 12.10
C ASP A 110 -18.11 9.33 13.05
N VAL A 111 -16.85 9.05 13.42
CA VAL A 111 -16.45 7.91 14.24
C VAL A 111 -16.57 8.24 15.72
N GLN A 112 -17.41 7.47 16.43
CA GLN A 112 -17.56 7.63 17.89
C GLN A 112 -16.72 6.60 18.68
N SER A 113 -16.30 5.50 18.04
CA SER A 113 -15.46 4.49 18.66
C SER A 113 -14.71 3.66 17.60
N LEU A 114 -13.55 3.07 17.96
CA LEU A 114 -12.73 2.30 17.02
C LEU A 114 -13.41 1.00 16.55
N GLU A 115 -14.28 0.41 17.37
CA GLU A 115 -15.06 -0.79 17.03
C GLU A 115 -16.00 -0.57 15.85
N GLN A 116 -16.34 0.69 15.53
CA GLN A 116 -17.10 1.03 14.32
C GLN A 116 -16.28 0.74 13.07
N LEU A 117 -14.96 0.96 13.11
CA LEU A 117 -14.06 0.72 11.98
C LEU A 117 -13.90 -0.77 11.70
N GLU A 118 -13.89 -1.61 12.73
CA GLU A 118 -13.76 -3.07 12.60
C GLU A 118 -14.93 -3.73 11.83
N ARG A 119 -16.06 -3.04 11.70
CA ARG A 119 -17.23 -3.54 10.95
C ARG A 119 -17.07 -3.39 9.44
N HIS A 120 -16.13 -2.57 9.00
CA HIS A 120 -15.87 -2.33 7.59
C HIS A 120 -14.93 -3.41 7.04
N ARG A 121 -15.21 -3.84 5.80
CA ARG A 121 -14.27 -4.70 5.08
C ARG A 121 -13.14 -3.83 4.54
N ILE A 122 -11.92 -4.36 4.65
CA ILE A 122 -10.73 -3.74 4.05
C ILE A 122 -10.91 -3.72 2.52
N ALA A 123 -10.72 -2.55 1.92
CA ALA A 123 -10.72 -2.42 0.46
C ALA A 123 -9.42 -2.97 -0.12
N PHE A 124 -9.53 -3.88 -1.09
CA PHE A 124 -8.38 -4.50 -1.76
C PHE A 124 -8.38 -4.26 -3.27
N ASP A 125 -7.20 -4.13 -3.85
CA ASP A 125 -6.96 -4.08 -5.29
C ASP A 125 -5.59 -4.70 -5.63
N ASN A 126 -5.19 -4.69 -6.91
CA ASN A 126 -3.96 -5.31 -7.41
C ASN A 126 -2.69 -4.87 -6.66
N HIS A 127 -2.65 -3.63 -6.16
CA HIS A 127 -1.51 -3.15 -5.38
C HIS A 127 -1.31 -3.93 -4.06
N CYS A 128 -2.35 -4.55 -3.49
CA CYS A 128 -2.26 -5.33 -2.26
C CYS A 128 -1.37 -6.57 -2.41
N PHE A 129 -1.14 -7.06 -3.63
CA PHE A 129 -0.13 -8.08 -3.90
C PHE A 129 1.29 -7.58 -3.62
N GLY A 130 1.55 -6.27 -3.70
CA GLY A 130 2.81 -5.67 -3.27
C GLY A 130 3.03 -5.80 -1.76
N CYS A 131 1.98 -5.57 -0.95
CA CYS A 131 2.06 -5.72 0.50
C CYS A 131 2.17 -7.19 0.95
N THR A 132 1.59 -8.10 0.17
CA THR A 132 1.50 -9.53 0.52
C THR A 132 2.58 -10.39 -0.11
N ALA A 133 3.35 -9.88 -1.08
CA ALA A 133 4.52 -10.54 -1.62
C ALA A 133 5.72 -10.54 -0.64
N GLY A 134 5.69 -9.70 0.40
CA GLY A 134 6.77 -9.58 1.38
C GLY A 134 8.07 -9.10 0.75
N GLN A 135 9.16 -9.84 0.96
CA GLN A 135 10.50 -9.56 0.38
C GLN A 135 10.60 -9.87 -1.12
N GLY A 136 9.53 -10.37 -1.76
CA GLY A 136 9.55 -10.93 -3.13
C GLY A 136 9.21 -9.95 -4.27
N SER A 137 9.23 -8.64 -4.05
CA SER A 137 8.91 -7.65 -5.09
C SER A 137 10.12 -6.97 -5.74
N SER A 138 11.36 -7.43 -5.45
CA SER A 138 12.60 -6.90 -6.04
C SER A 138 13.72 -7.92 -6.16
#